data_AF-A0A969W2C4-F1
#
_entry.id   AF-A0A969W2C4-F1
#
_cell.length_a   1.000
_cell.length_b   1.000
_cell.length_c   1.000
_cell.angle_alpha   90.00
_cell.angle_beta   90.00
_cell.angle_gamma   90.00
#
_symmetry.space_group_name_H-M   'P 1'
#
loop_
_entity.id
_entity.type
_entity.pdbx_description
1 polymer ?
#
loop_
_entity_poly.entity_id
_entity_poly.type
_entity_poly.pdbx_seq_one_letter_code
_entity_poly.pdbx_strand_id
1 'polypeptide(L)'
;MSERKKRGTAGDKTICLPIAEGIDYEKLVKDTPAFRQYLDQQIAEHPELFPGQIKDGYCFHGFVSSGRMGIATRRIRLKCNRDSYQLRPDTVMPYMIGKTEEVEKGLYLRRYGVPYEGLAHVLGHSAMYWYRATQALGRVSIVGSTVKDAENIPPSPSGR
;
A
#
# COMPACT_ATOMS: atom_id res chain seq x y z
N MET A 1 32.27 14.04 1.68
CA MET A 1 31.72 12.67 1.64
C MET A 1 30.22 12.77 1.79
N SER A 2 29.44 12.38 0.78
CA SER A 2 27.97 12.50 0.86
C SER A 2 27.43 11.49 1.88
N GLU A 3 26.69 11.95 2.88
CA GLU A 3 26.00 11.08 3.84
C GLU A 3 25.16 10.04 3.10
N ARG A 4 25.38 8.77 3.41
CA ARG A 4 24.65 7.65 2.82
C ARG A 4 23.22 7.72 3.36
N LYS A 5 22.27 8.18 2.53
CA LYS A 5 20.83 8.27 2.87
C LYS A 5 20.39 6.95 3.50
N LYS A 6 19.94 6.98 4.76
CA LYS A 6 19.40 5.80 5.47
C LYS A 6 18.40 5.10 4.54
N ARG A 7 18.60 3.79 4.31
CA ARG A 7 17.64 2.98 3.55
C ARG A 7 16.31 3.07 4.28
N GLY A 8 15.28 3.61 3.62
CA GLY A 8 13.92 3.61 4.18
C GLY A 8 13.42 2.20 4.40
N THR A 9 12.44 2.02 5.30
CA THR A 9 11.83 0.73 5.56
C THR A 9 11.07 0.29 4.31
N ALA A 10 11.16 -1.00 3.95
CA ALA A 10 10.41 -1.51 2.81
C ALA A 10 8.90 -1.35 3.10
N GLY A 11 8.22 -0.51 2.32
CA GLY A 11 6.81 -0.14 2.55
C GLY A 11 6.60 1.36 2.83
N ASP A 12 7.60 2.08 3.35
CA ASP A 12 7.47 3.50 3.77
C ASP A 12 7.15 4.47 2.61
N LYS A 13 7.37 4.05 1.36
CA LYS A 13 7.16 4.88 0.18
C LYS A 13 6.10 4.32 -0.75
N THR A 14 5.08 3.68 -0.17
CA THR A 14 3.92 3.19 -0.89
C THR A 14 2.66 3.81 -0.30
N ILE A 15 1.92 4.53 -1.12
CA ILE A 15 0.61 5.09 -0.78
C ILE A 15 -0.45 4.13 -1.28
N CYS A 16 -1.37 3.74 -0.41
CA CYS A 16 -2.53 2.92 -0.75
C CYS A 16 -3.65 3.85 -1.21
N LEU A 17 -4.10 3.71 -2.44
CA LEU A 17 -5.23 4.47 -2.97
C LEU A 17 -6.50 3.63 -2.89
N PRO A 18 -7.59 4.13 -2.28
CA PRO A 18 -8.88 3.49 -2.37
C PRO A 18 -9.40 3.65 -3.79
N ILE A 19 -9.56 2.57 -4.54
CA ILE A 19 -10.09 2.62 -5.90
C ILE A 19 -11.59 2.39 -5.82
N ALA A 20 -12.37 3.36 -6.30
CA ALA A 20 -13.82 3.25 -6.27
C ALA A 20 -14.33 2.08 -7.12
N GLU A 21 -15.42 1.45 -6.67
CA GLU A 21 -16.06 0.35 -7.39
C GLU A 21 -16.48 0.77 -8.80
N GLY A 22 -16.29 -0.12 -9.78
CA GLY A 22 -16.60 0.13 -11.19
C GLY A 22 -15.51 0.86 -11.99
N ILE A 23 -14.43 1.31 -11.34
CA ILE A 23 -13.27 1.87 -12.05
C ILE A 23 -12.36 0.75 -12.55
N ASP A 24 -12.12 0.73 -13.86
CA ASP A 24 -11.09 -0.10 -14.47
C ASP A 24 -9.70 0.51 -14.21
N TYR A 25 -9.05 0.08 -13.13
CA TYR A 25 -7.74 0.58 -12.72
C TYR A 25 -6.67 0.42 -13.81
N GLU A 26 -6.69 -0.68 -14.57
CA GLU A 26 -5.67 -0.95 -15.58
C GLU A 26 -5.74 0.01 -16.76
N LYS A 27 -6.94 0.48 -17.10
CA LYS A 27 -7.13 1.56 -18.08
C LYS A 27 -6.80 2.91 -17.47
N LEU A 28 -7.32 3.20 -16.28
CA LEU A 28 -7.12 4.49 -15.61
C LEU A 28 -5.64 4.79 -15.39
N VAL A 29 -4.84 3.81 -14.95
CA VAL A 29 -3.41 4.03 -14.67
C VAL A 29 -2.60 4.43 -15.91
N LYS A 30 -3.01 3.97 -17.09
CA LYS A 30 -2.35 4.28 -18.38
C LYS A 30 -2.74 5.66 -18.90
N ASP A 31 -3.96 6.10 -18.62
CA ASP A 31 -4.44 7.43 -19.00
C ASP A 31 -3.88 8.50 -18.05
N THR A 32 -2.91 9.27 -18.54
CA THR A 32 -2.21 10.27 -17.74
C THR A 32 -3.11 11.40 -17.22
N PRO A 33 -3.89 12.10 -18.07
CA PRO A 33 -4.78 13.15 -17.61
C PRO A 33 -5.91 12.62 -16.73
N ALA A 34 -6.54 11.49 -17.08
CA ALA A 34 -7.61 10.94 -16.24
C ALA A 34 -7.09 10.51 -14.86
N PHE A 35 -5.92 9.86 -14.81
CA PHE A 35 -5.29 9.49 -13.55
C PHE A 35 -4.89 10.71 -12.70
N ARG A 36 -4.48 11.81 -13.33
CA ARG A 36 -4.17 13.08 -12.63
C ARG A 36 -5.42 13.61 -11.95
N GLN A 37 -6.51 13.72 -12.69
CA GLN A 37 -7.79 14.22 -12.16
C GLN A 37 -8.28 13.35 -11.01
N TYR A 38 -8.22 12.02 -11.17
CA TYR A 38 -8.60 11.07 -10.12
C TYR A 38 -7.71 11.21 -8.88
N LEU A 39 -6.39 11.31 -9.06
CA LEU A 39 -5.46 11.46 -7.94
C LEU A 39 -5.65 12.80 -7.21
N ASP A 40 -5.90 13.89 -7.93
CA ASP A 40 -6.16 15.21 -7.31
C ASP A 40 -7.48 15.18 -6.51
N GLN A 41 -8.51 14.46 -6.97
CA GLN A 41 -9.72 14.19 -6.20
C GLN A 41 -9.42 13.38 -4.92
N GLN A 42 -8.65 12.30 -5.03
CA GLN A 42 -8.28 11.46 -3.88
C GLN A 42 -7.44 12.23 -2.85
N ILE A 43 -6.58 13.15 -3.27
CA ILE A 43 -5.82 14.04 -2.37
C ILE A 43 -6.75 14.98 -1.60
N ALA A 44 -7.82 15.46 -2.23
CA ALA A 44 -8.80 16.33 -1.59
C ALA A 44 -9.72 15.57 -0.63
N GLU A 45 -10.15 14.36 -0.99
CA GLU A 45 -11.05 13.52 -0.18
C GLU A 45 -10.32 12.85 0.99
N HIS A 46 -9.07 12.43 0.79
CA HIS A 46 -8.28 11.66 1.75
C HIS A 46 -6.86 12.21 1.92
N PRO A 47 -6.70 13.46 2.40
CA PRO A 47 -5.38 14.09 2.55
C PRO A 47 -4.46 13.32 3.52
N GLU A 48 -5.02 12.55 4.45
CA GLU A 48 -4.27 11.74 5.43
C GLU A 48 -3.49 10.58 4.80
N LEU A 49 -3.88 10.12 3.61
CA LEU A 49 -3.17 9.05 2.90
C LEU A 49 -1.86 9.54 2.28
N PHE A 50 -1.69 10.85 2.17
CA PHE A 50 -0.58 11.47 1.48
C PHE A 50 0.38 12.15 2.47
N PRO A 51 1.67 12.20 2.14
CA PRO A 51 2.61 13.02 2.89
C PRO A 51 2.16 14.48 2.84
N GLY A 52 2.21 15.20 3.98
CA GLY A 52 1.72 16.58 4.07
C GLY A 52 2.34 17.54 3.06
N GLN A 53 3.56 17.24 2.57
CA GLN A 53 4.24 18.02 1.55
C GLN A 53 3.67 17.83 0.12
N ILE A 54 2.65 16.98 -0.07
CA ILE A 54 1.96 16.86 -1.36
C ILE A 54 1.23 18.17 -1.75
N LYS A 55 0.93 19.03 -0.77
CA LYS A 55 0.36 20.37 -0.95
C LYS A 55 1.22 21.26 -1.84
N ASP A 56 2.54 21.05 -1.84
CA ASP A 56 3.49 21.77 -2.71
C ASP A 56 3.48 21.27 -4.17
N GLY A 57 2.68 20.23 -4.44
CA GLY A 57 2.51 19.59 -5.72
C GLY A 57 3.46 18.41 -5.96
N TYR A 58 3.10 17.64 -6.99
CA TYR A 58 3.80 16.43 -7.38
C TYR A 58 3.90 16.30 -8.91
N CYS A 59 4.85 15.49 -9.36
CA CYS A 59 5.02 15.09 -10.75
C CYS A 59 4.90 13.57 -10.88
N PHE A 60 4.39 13.07 -12.00
CA PHE A 60 4.47 11.64 -12.29
C PHE A 60 5.91 11.21 -12.53
N HIS A 61 6.27 10.06 -11.98
CA HIS A 61 7.63 9.52 -12.00
C HIS A 61 7.64 8.08 -12.56
N GLY A 62 6.96 7.90 -13.69
CA GLY A 62 6.92 6.64 -14.43
C GLY A 62 6.04 5.57 -13.78
N PHE A 63 6.26 4.35 -14.23
CA PHE A 63 5.49 3.16 -13.87
C PHE A 63 6.37 2.13 -13.15
N VAL A 64 5.73 1.30 -12.33
CA VAL A 64 6.30 0.08 -11.76
C VAL A 64 5.35 -1.05 -12.07
N SER A 65 5.82 -2.02 -12.85
CA SER A 65 5.12 -3.27 -13.10
C SER A 65 5.54 -4.32 -12.08
N SER A 66 4.56 -5.04 -11.55
CA SER A 66 4.83 -6.25 -10.78
C SER A 66 4.57 -7.46 -11.65
N GLY A 67 5.64 -8.16 -12.05
CA GLY A 67 5.51 -9.38 -12.87
C GLY A 67 4.71 -10.49 -12.18
N ARG A 68 4.72 -10.54 -10.84
CA ARG A 68 3.93 -11.50 -10.07
C ARG A 68 2.43 -11.20 -10.14
N MET A 69 2.06 -9.92 -10.17
CA MET A 69 0.66 -9.49 -10.13
C MET A 69 0.08 -9.19 -11.51
N GLY A 70 0.92 -8.98 -12.52
CA GLY A 70 0.50 -8.48 -13.83
C GLY A 70 0.03 -7.02 -13.84
N ILE A 71 0.12 -6.31 -12.71
CA ILE A 71 -0.41 -4.95 -12.55
C ILE A 71 0.70 -3.91 -12.75
N ALA A 72 0.39 -2.87 -13.52
CA ALA A 72 1.18 -1.65 -13.60
C ALA A 72 0.67 -0.64 -12.58
N THR A 73 1.58 -0.11 -11.76
CA THR A 73 1.30 0.94 -10.78
C THR A 73 2.07 2.20 -11.14
N ARG A 74 1.58 3.36 -10.70
CA ARG A 74 2.21 4.64 -11.01
C ARG A 74 3.06 5.13 -9.85
N ARG A 75 4.09 5.92 -10.14
CA ARG A 75 4.86 6.62 -9.11
C ARG A 75 4.63 8.11 -9.21
N ILE A 76 4.65 8.77 -8.07
CA ILE A 76 4.71 10.22 -7.96
C ILE A 76 6.00 10.63 -7.29
N ARG A 77 6.47 11.83 -7.61
CA ARG A 77 7.57 12.48 -6.94
C ARG A 77 7.10 13.83 -6.43
N LEU A 78 7.29 14.09 -5.14
CA LEU A 78 6.96 15.39 -4.55
C LEU A 78 7.94 16.45 -5.03
N LYS A 79 7.46 17.67 -5.29
CA LYS A 79 8.29 18.75 -5.82
C LYS A 79 9.28 19.30 -4.78
N CYS A 80 8.86 19.42 -3.53
CA CYS A 80 9.63 20.03 -2.45
C CYS A 80 10.88 19.24 -2.04
N ASN A 81 10.77 17.92 -1.84
CA ASN A 81 11.86 17.08 -1.31
C ASN A 81 12.35 16.01 -2.30
N ARG A 82 11.73 15.92 -3.49
CA ARG A 82 12.02 14.91 -4.52
C ARG A 82 11.85 13.46 -4.07
N ASP A 83 11.12 13.22 -2.98
CA ASP A 83 10.80 11.87 -2.55
C ASP A 83 9.77 11.25 -3.49
N SER A 84 10.05 10.02 -3.90
CA SER A 84 9.20 9.26 -4.81
C SER A 84 8.37 8.23 -4.05
N TYR A 85 7.06 8.23 -4.29
CA TYR A 85 6.09 7.30 -3.72
C TYR A 85 5.48 6.45 -4.83
N GLN A 86 5.27 5.16 -4.54
CA GLN A 86 4.49 4.26 -5.39
C GLN A 86 3.02 4.34 -5.00
N LEU A 87 2.14 4.42 -5.98
CA LEU A 87 0.69 4.42 -5.80
C LEU A 87 0.17 3.01 -6.03
N ARG A 88 -0.20 2.32 -4.95
CA ARG A 88 -0.75 0.96 -4.98
C ARG A 88 -2.27 1.04 -4.80
N PRO A 89 -3.07 0.33 -5.61
CA PRO A 89 -4.52 0.21 -5.36
C PRO A 89 -4.78 -0.66 -4.12
N ASP A 90 -5.83 -0.34 -3.37
CA ASP A 90 -6.35 -1.08 -2.22
C ASP A 90 -6.73 -2.54 -2.50
N THR A 91 -7.08 -2.87 -3.75
CA THR A 91 -7.33 -4.24 -4.23
C THR A 91 -6.10 -5.16 -4.20
N VAL A 92 -4.91 -4.62 -3.90
CA VAL A 92 -3.64 -5.37 -3.85
C VAL A 92 -3.03 -5.30 -2.46
N MET A 93 -2.60 -6.42 -1.90
CA MET A 93 -1.98 -6.48 -0.57
C MET A 93 -0.66 -5.69 -0.46
N PRO A 94 -0.25 -5.30 0.77
CA PRO A 94 1.10 -4.78 1.01
C PRO A 94 2.19 -5.70 0.45
N TYR A 95 3.31 -5.10 0.00
CA TYR A 95 4.38 -5.78 -0.73
C TYR A 95 3.95 -6.48 -2.03
N MET A 96 2.75 -6.18 -2.54
CA MET A 96 2.21 -6.75 -3.78
C MET A 96 2.24 -8.29 -3.79
N ILE A 97 1.87 -8.89 -2.66
CA ILE A 97 1.89 -10.36 -2.50
C ILE A 97 0.80 -11.04 -3.32
N GLY A 98 -0.41 -10.46 -3.33
CA GLY A 98 -1.61 -11.02 -3.96
C GLY A 98 -2.73 -9.98 -4.01
N LYS A 99 -3.82 -10.31 -4.69
CA LYS A 99 -5.04 -9.49 -4.65
C LYS A 99 -5.74 -9.72 -3.31
N THR A 100 -6.38 -8.67 -2.80
CA THR A 100 -7.09 -8.73 -1.52
C THR A 100 -8.14 -9.84 -1.54
N GLU A 101 -8.92 -9.94 -2.62
CA GLU A 101 -9.95 -10.98 -2.83
C GLU A 101 -9.40 -12.42 -2.78
N GLU A 102 -8.19 -12.64 -3.30
CA GLU A 102 -7.55 -13.97 -3.32
C GLU A 102 -7.08 -14.39 -1.93
N VAL A 103 -6.50 -13.44 -1.17
CA VAL A 103 -5.91 -13.74 0.14
C VAL A 103 -6.91 -13.68 1.28
N GLU A 104 -8.02 -12.97 1.13
CA GLU A 104 -8.99 -12.66 2.20
C GLU A 104 -9.44 -13.93 2.92
N LYS A 105 -9.89 -14.94 2.17
CA LYS A 105 -10.40 -16.20 2.74
C LYS A 105 -9.34 -16.93 3.53
N GLY A 106 -8.10 -16.98 3.03
CA GLY A 106 -7.00 -17.64 3.72
C GLY A 106 -6.59 -16.91 5.00
N LEU A 107 -6.56 -15.58 4.97
CA LEU A 107 -6.28 -14.76 6.14
C LEU A 107 -7.40 -14.82 7.18
N TYR A 108 -8.66 -14.87 6.73
CA TYR A 108 -9.80 -15.12 7.60
C TYR A 108 -9.66 -16.47 8.31
N LEU A 109 -9.34 -17.55 7.59
CA LEU A 109 -9.12 -18.86 8.20
C LEU A 109 -7.92 -18.89 9.15
N ARG A 110 -6.89 -18.08 8.86
CA ARG A 110 -5.68 -18.01 9.71
C ARG A 110 -6.00 -17.60 11.14
N ARG A 111 -7.05 -16.80 11.36
CA ARG A 111 -7.52 -16.38 12.71
C ARG A 111 -7.93 -17.56 13.59
N TYR A 112 -8.38 -18.67 12.99
CA TYR A 112 -8.81 -19.88 13.69
C TYR A 112 -7.68 -20.89 13.89
N GLY A 113 -6.42 -20.49 13.63
CA GLY A 113 -5.28 -21.36 13.84
C GLY A 113 -4.99 -22.34 12.70
N VAL A 114 -5.65 -22.21 11.55
CA VAL A 114 -5.41 -23.09 10.40
C VAL A 114 -3.94 -22.99 9.95
N PRO A 115 -3.23 -24.13 9.81
CA PRO A 115 -1.83 -24.14 9.37
C PRO A 115 -1.69 -23.70 7.90
N TYR A 116 -0.52 -23.17 7.53
CA TYR A 116 -0.29 -22.65 6.18
C TYR A 116 -0.34 -23.75 5.11
N GLU A 117 0.05 -24.97 5.47
CA GLU A 117 -0.06 -26.17 4.65
C GLU A 117 -1.52 -26.52 4.39
N GLY A 118 -2.40 -26.34 5.39
CA GLY A 118 -3.84 -26.53 5.23
C GLY A 118 -4.45 -25.50 4.28
N LEU A 119 -4.02 -24.23 4.38
CA LEU A 119 -4.42 -23.19 3.43
C LEU A 119 -3.93 -23.50 2.02
N ALA A 120 -2.67 -23.93 1.88
CA ALA A 120 -2.09 -24.33 0.61
C ALA A 120 -2.87 -25.49 -0.04
N HIS A 121 -3.29 -26.47 0.78
CA HIS A 121 -4.06 -27.62 0.31
C HIS A 121 -5.47 -27.25 -0.16
N VAL A 122 -6.17 -26.35 0.56
CA VAL A 122 -7.58 -26.02 0.28
C VAL A 122 -7.74 -24.87 -0.71
N LEU A 123 -6.90 -23.84 -0.61
CA LEU A 123 -7.01 -22.59 -1.38
C LEU A 123 -5.93 -22.45 -2.46
N GLY A 124 -5.03 -23.43 -2.59
CA GLY A 124 -3.91 -23.38 -3.51
C GLY A 124 -2.77 -22.48 -3.00
N HIS A 125 -1.85 -22.13 -3.90
CA HIS A 125 -0.55 -21.52 -3.58
C HIS A 125 0.30 -22.37 -2.62
N SER A 126 1.51 -21.89 -2.31
CA SER A 126 2.41 -22.55 -1.37
C SER A 126 2.17 -22.10 0.07
N ALA A 127 2.51 -22.93 1.05
CA ALA A 127 2.48 -22.53 2.47
C ALA A 127 3.28 -21.23 2.72
N MET A 128 4.41 -21.06 2.02
CA MET A 128 5.23 -19.85 2.08
C MET A 128 4.54 -18.60 1.53
N TYR A 129 3.66 -18.74 0.54
CA TYR A 129 2.84 -17.62 0.06
C TYR A 129 1.90 -17.12 1.17
N TRP A 130 1.18 -18.04 1.82
CA TRP A 130 0.26 -17.72 2.92
C TRP A 130 0.97 -17.15 4.15
N TYR A 131 2.15 -17.69 4.48
CA TYR A 131 3.01 -17.12 5.51
C TYR A 131 3.37 -15.66 5.19
N ARG A 132 3.84 -15.39 3.97
CA ARG A 132 4.20 -14.02 3.54
C ARG A 132 3.00 -13.08 3.55
N ALA A 133 1.83 -13.53 3.09
CA ALA A 133 0.59 -12.74 3.11
C ALA A 133 0.21 -12.32 4.53
N THR A 134 0.30 -13.25 5.48
CA THR A 134 0.04 -12.99 6.91
C THR A 134 1.05 -12.00 7.49
N GLN A 135 2.34 -12.22 7.21
CA GLN A 135 3.42 -11.35 7.68
C GLN A 135 3.32 -9.93 7.10
N ALA A 136 2.85 -9.77 5.87
CA ALA A 136 2.70 -8.45 5.25
C ALA A 136 1.65 -7.59 5.95
N LEU A 137 0.57 -8.18 6.45
CA LEU A 137 -0.41 -7.45 7.28
C LEU A 137 0.15 -7.12 8.65
N GLY A 138 0.85 -8.06 9.29
CA GLY A 138 1.41 -7.86 10.63
C GLY A 138 2.50 -6.78 10.73
N ARG A 139 3.02 -6.30 9.60
CA ARG A 139 4.03 -5.22 9.56
C ARG A 139 3.43 -3.82 9.57
N VAL A 140 2.14 -3.68 9.32
CA VAL A 140 1.48 -2.37 9.34
C VAL A 140 1.28 -1.94 10.79
N SER A 141 1.63 -0.70 11.11
CA SER A 141 1.36 -0.14 12.44
C SER A 141 -0.15 -0.07 12.67
N ILE A 142 -0.65 -0.77 13.69
CA ILE A 142 -2.07 -0.75 14.06
C ILE A 142 -2.51 0.67 14.43
N VAL A 143 -1.69 1.38 15.22
CA VAL A 143 -1.99 2.76 15.64
C VAL A 143 -1.96 3.71 14.44
N GLY A 144 -0.97 3.55 13.56
CA GLY A 144 -0.85 4.35 12.35
C GLY A 144 -1.91 4.07 11.28
N SER A 145 -2.65 2.95 11.38
CA SER A 145 -3.75 2.62 10.48
C SER A 145 -5.14 2.88 11.05
N THR A 146 -5.28 3.06 12.38
CA THR A 146 -6.57 3.31 13.04
C THR A 146 -6.78 4.76 13.48
N VAL A 147 -5.71 5.50 13.76
CA VAL A 147 -5.79 6.90 14.18
C VAL A 147 -5.34 7.81 13.05
N LYS A 148 -6.27 8.60 12.50
CA LYS A 148 -6.00 9.52 11.37
C LYS A 148 -5.29 10.81 11.78
N ASP A 149 -5.59 11.30 12.99
CA ASP A 149 -4.99 12.52 13.52
C ASP A 149 -3.91 12.19 14.54
N ALA A 150 -2.71 12.72 14.35
CA ALA A 150 -1.58 12.46 15.25
C ALA A 150 -1.88 12.87 16.71
N GLU A 151 -2.74 13.86 16.91
CA GLU A 151 -3.18 14.33 18.24
C GLU A 151 -4.07 13.32 18.98
N ASN A 152 -4.75 12.43 18.24
CA ASN A 152 -5.60 11.38 18.79
C ASN A 152 -4.82 10.08 19.08
N ILE A 153 -3.50 10.07 18.86
CA ILE A 153 -2.67 8.90 19.13
C ILE A 153 -2.57 8.73 20.65
N PRO A 154 -2.97 7.58 21.22
CA PRO A 154 -2.83 7.35 22.65
C PRO A 154 -1.34 7.40 23.03
N PRO A 155 -1.00 7.98 24.20
CA PRO A 155 0.38 8.06 24.66
C PRO A 155 0.98 6.65 24.73
N SER A 156 2.23 6.51 24.27
CA SER A 156 2.93 5.22 24.36
C SER A 156 3.01 4.78 25.83
N PRO A 157 2.71 3.51 26.16
CA PRO A 157 2.84 3.01 27.53
C PRO A 157 4.30 2.95 28.03
N SER A 158 5.30 3.26 27.19
CA SER A 158 6.71 3.32 27.57
C SER A 158 7.05 4.65 28.26
N GLY A 159 6.60 4.78 29.50
CA GLY A 159 7.00 5.79 30.48
C GLY A 159 7.41 5.15 31.80
N ARG A 160 8.24 4.09 31.73
CA ARG A 160 9.04 3.54 32.84
C ARG A 160 10.43 3.24 32.35
#